data_AF-A0A1H3B0L1-F1
#
_entry.id   AF-A0A1H3B0L1-F1
#
_cell.length_a   1.000
_cell.length_b   1.000
_cell.length_c   1.000
_cell.angle_alpha   90.00
_cell.angle_beta   90.00
_cell.angle_gamma   90.00
#
_symmetry.space_group_name_H-M   'P 1'
#
loop_
_entity.id
_entity.type
_entity.pdbx_description
1 polymer ?
#
loop_
_entity_poly.entity_id
_entity_poly.type
_entity_poly.pdbx_seq_one_letter_code
_entity_poly.pdbx_strand_id
1 'polypeptide(L)'
;MTCINTSPQFSQATARSEHRPFSLLADGLRFDTSAQFIELALDLSQGIKTCLSLIYASHLAREEGDDACPPVLNVADTECLTRMAMAAAGVLSERAGSHIDILNALHMKDEQTLSN
;
A
#
# COMPACT_ATOMS: atom_id res chain seq x y z
N MET A 1 -15.80 44.69 39.21
CA MET A 1 -15.02 43.43 39.21
C MET A 1 -14.95 42.95 37.78
N THR A 2 -13.79 43.11 37.15
CA THR A 2 -13.48 42.70 35.78
C THR A 2 -12.46 41.57 35.85
N CYS A 3 -12.76 40.44 35.21
CA CYS A 3 -11.76 39.44 34.89
C CYS A 3 -11.85 39.17 33.39
N ILE A 4 -10.97 39.83 32.64
CA ILE A 4 -10.56 39.41 31.31
C ILE A 4 -9.49 38.35 31.56
N ASN A 5 -9.64 37.15 31.00
CA ASN A 5 -8.47 36.30 30.81
C ASN A 5 -8.51 35.67 29.41
N THR A 6 -7.58 36.18 28.61
CA THR A 6 -7.28 35.81 27.24
C THR A 6 -6.35 34.59 27.28
N SER A 7 -6.70 33.56 26.52
CA SER A 7 -5.97 32.29 26.35
C SER A 7 -4.48 32.45 26.01
N PRO A 8 -3.67 31.39 26.22
CA PRO A 8 -3.07 30.80 25.03
C PRO A 8 -3.00 29.25 25.06
N GLN A 9 -3.41 28.69 23.92
CA GLN A 9 -2.68 27.65 23.19
C GLN A 9 -2.15 26.45 24.00
N PHE A 10 -2.96 25.41 24.10
CA PHE A 10 -2.40 24.06 24.00
C PHE A 10 -2.03 23.83 22.53
N SER A 11 -0.83 24.26 22.17
CA SER A 11 -0.11 23.70 21.04
C SER A 11 0.11 22.22 21.35
N GLN A 12 -0.88 21.39 21.05
CA GLN A 12 -0.62 19.99 20.74
C GLN A 12 0.16 20.01 19.42
N ALA A 13 1.46 20.26 19.52
CA ALA A 13 2.42 19.64 18.66
C ALA A 13 2.21 18.14 18.87
N THR A 14 1.30 17.57 18.07
CA THR A 14 1.19 16.14 17.89
C THR A 14 2.58 15.70 17.46
N ALA A 15 3.31 15.12 18.41
CA ALA A 15 4.57 14.47 18.17
C ALA A 15 4.39 13.59 16.94
N ARG A 16 5.19 13.86 15.90
CA ARG A 16 5.21 13.12 14.64
C ARG A 16 5.21 11.62 14.95
N SER A 17 4.13 10.93 14.61
CA SER A 17 4.18 9.50 14.44
C SER A 17 5.00 9.26 13.17
N GLU A 18 6.31 9.04 13.31
CA GLU A 18 7.13 8.51 12.22
C GLU A 18 6.82 7.02 12.06
N HIS A 19 5.61 6.73 11.58
CA HIS A 19 5.21 5.39 11.18
C HIS A 19 6.08 4.99 9.98
N ARG A 20 6.93 3.96 10.11
CA ARG A 20 7.63 3.33 8.98
C ARG A 20 7.24 1.85 8.82
N PRO A 21 6.28 1.56 7.94
CA PRO A 21 6.14 0.24 7.29
C PRO A 21 5.74 0.39 5.80
N PHE A 22 5.91 -0.54 4.86
CA PHE A 22 6.55 -1.86 4.82
C PHE A 22 7.80 -1.80 3.92
N SER A 23 8.55 -2.91 3.88
CA SER A 23 9.80 -3.17 3.13
C SER A 23 10.72 -1.97 2.99
N LEU A 24 11.66 -1.76 3.90
CA LEU A 24 12.61 -0.65 3.77
C LEU A 24 13.79 -1.05 2.89
N LEU A 25 13.98 -0.40 1.75
CA LEU A 25 15.23 -0.48 0.99
C LEU A 25 16.38 0.13 1.79
N ALA A 26 17.53 -0.54 1.79
CA ALA A 26 18.77 0.02 2.31
C ALA A 26 19.11 1.33 1.60
N ASP A 27 19.69 2.31 2.31
CA ASP A 27 19.91 3.66 1.75
C ASP A 27 20.72 3.66 0.44
N GLY A 28 21.63 2.71 0.26
CA GLY A 28 22.41 2.54 -0.98
C GLY A 28 21.60 2.06 -2.19
N LEU A 29 20.40 1.51 -1.99
CA LEU A 29 19.51 1.02 -3.05
C LEU A 29 18.39 2.00 -3.41
N ARG A 30 18.32 3.15 -2.73
CA ARG A 30 17.22 4.12 -2.91
C ARG A 30 17.19 4.78 -4.27
N PHE A 31 18.24 4.67 -5.07
CA PHE A 31 18.29 5.17 -6.46
C PHE A 31 18.25 4.05 -7.51
N ASP A 32 18.16 2.79 -7.08
CA ASP A 32 17.99 1.66 -7.98
C ASP A 32 16.50 1.49 -8.29
N THR A 33 16.13 1.76 -9.54
CA THR A 33 14.73 1.69 -9.99
C THR A 33 14.14 0.28 -9.81
N SER A 34 14.93 -0.77 -10.06
CA SER A 34 14.46 -2.16 -9.90
C SER A 34 14.21 -2.49 -8.43
N ALA A 35 15.09 -2.03 -7.54
CA ALA A 35 14.92 -2.18 -6.10
C ALA A 35 13.65 -1.46 -5.61
N GLN A 36 13.42 -0.22 -6.06
CA GLN A 36 12.19 0.55 -5.75
C GLN A 36 10.92 -0.17 -6.21
N PHE A 37 10.97 -0.80 -7.39
CA PHE A 37 9.84 -1.58 -7.87
C PHE A 37 9.57 -2.82 -7.03
N ILE A 38 10.62 -3.55 -6.64
CA ILE A 38 10.49 -4.74 -5.77
C ILE A 38 9.89 -4.34 -4.42
N GLU A 39 10.36 -3.23 -3.84
CA GLU A 39 9.83 -2.66 -2.60
C GLU A 39 8.32 -2.39 -2.71
N LEU A 40 7.93 -1.61 -3.73
CA LEU A 40 6.54 -1.28 -4.00
C LEU A 40 5.68 -2.52 -4.27
N ALA A 41 6.20 -3.48 -5.04
CA ALA A 41 5.49 -4.70 -5.37
C ALA A 41 5.23 -5.57 -4.13
N LEU A 42 6.21 -5.65 -3.22
CA LEU A 42 6.05 -6.37 -1.97
C LEU A 42 4.99 -5.71 -1.08
N ASP A 43 5.04 -4.39 -0.95
CA ASP A 43 4.10 -3.64 -0.11
C ASP A 43 2.66 -3.74 -0.64
N LEU A 44 2.46 -3.56 -1.94
CA LEU A 44 1.14 -3.71 -2.57
C LEU A 44 0.62 -5.14 -2.44
N SER A 45 1.45 -6.15 -2.71
CA SER A 45 1.03 -7.56 -2.63
C SER A 45 0.66 -7.98 -1.20
N GLN A 46 1.39 -7.52 -0.18
CA GLN A 46 1.04 -7.75 1.22
C GLN A 46 -0.26 -7.05 1.62
N GLY A 47 -0.46 -5.81 1.17
CA GLY A 47 -1.70 -5.07 1.38
C GLY A 47 -2.90 -5.78 0.75
N ILE A 48 -2.77 -6.21 -0.51
CA ILE A 48 -3.81 -6.96 -1.22
C ILE A 48 -4.13 -8.27 -0.50
N LYS A 49 -3.10 -9.05 -0.13
CA LYS A 49 -3.29 -10.31 0.61
C LYS A 49 -4.05 -10.10 1.91
N THR A 50 -3.70 -9.06 2.67
CA THR A 50 -4.38 -8.72 3.92
C THR A 50 -5.85 -8.38 3.68
N CYS A 51 -6.13 -7.56 2.67
CA CYS A 51 -7.51 -7.22 2.29
C CYS A 51 -8.34 -8.46 1.95
N LEU A 52 -7.81 -9.33 1.09
CA LEU A 52 -8.48 -10.58 0.69
C LEU A 52 -8.71 -11.51 1.88
N SER A 53 -7.77 -11.57 2.82
CA SER A 53 -7.91 -12.39 4.03
C SER A 53 -9.07 -11.91 4.92
N LEU A 54 -9.20 -10.59 5.10
CA LEU A 54 -10.29 -9.99 5.88
C LEU A 54 -11.65 -10.16 5.19
N ILE A 55 -11.70 -9.97 3.87
CA ILE A 55 -12.88 -10.22 3.04
C ILE A 55 -13.32 -11.67 3.21
N TYR A 56 -12.41 -12.61 3.02
CA TYR A 56 -12.69 -14.04 3.13
C TYR A 56 -13.19 -14.43 4.52
N ALA A 57 -12.48 -14.02 5.59
CA ALA A 57 -12.90 -14.31 6.96
C ALA A 57 -14.30 -13.74 7.27
N SER A 58 -14.62 -12.55 6.75
CA SER A 58 -15.94 -11.95 6.93
C SER A 58 -17.04 -12.64 6.13
N HIS A 59 -16.73 -13.23 4.96
CA HIS A 59 -17.68 -14.08 4.25
C HIS A 59 -17.92 -15.38 5.00
N LEU A 60 -16.87 -16.04 5.44
CA LEU A 60 -16.96 -17.30 6.19
C LEU A 60 -17.79 -17.13 7.47
N ALA A 61 -17.55 -16.08 8.26
CA ALA A 61 -18.32 -15.82 9.47
C ALA A 61 -19.83 -15.59 9.20
N ARG A 62 -20.19 -14.98 8.07
CA ARG A 62 -21.61 -14.83 7.66
C ARG A 62 -22.24 -16.15 7.24
N GLU A 63 -21.47 -17.03 6.61
CA GLU A 63 -21.93 -18.35 6.18
C GLU A 63 -22.13 -19.29 7.38
N GLU A 64 -21.25 -19.20 8.37
CA GLU A 64 -21.34 -19.97 9.62
C GLU A 64 -22.49 -19.50 10.52
N GLY A 65 -22.77 -18.20 10.53
CA GLY A 65 -23.88 -17.63 11.30
C GLY A 65 -23.71 -17.74 12.82
N ASP A 66 -22.46 -17.86 13.29
CA ASP A 66 -22.14 -17.92 14.72
C ASP A 66 -22.13 -16.50 15.32
N ASP A 67 -23.12 -16.19 16.16
CA ASP A 67 -23.23 -14.92 16.87
C ASP A 67 -22.02 -14.64 17.80
N ALA A 68 -21.30 -15.69 18.24
CA ALA A 68 -20.09 -15.54 19.05
C ALA A 68 -18.87 -15.11 18.21
N CYS A 69 -18.91 -15.31 16.89
CA CYS A 69 -17.85 -14.96 15.96
C CYS A 69 -18.41 -14.11 14.80
N PRO A 70 -18.85 -12.86 15.06
CA PRO A 70 -19.43 -12.02 14.03
C PRO A 70 -18.40 -11.65 12.96
N PRO A 71 -18.83 -11.36 11.72
CA PRO A 71 -17.93 -10.94 10.66
C PRO A 71 -17.23 -9.62 11.02
N VAL A 72 -15.92 -9.58 10.80
CA VAL A 72 -15.08 -8.40 11.08
C VAL A 72 -15.49 -7.20 10.22
N LEU A 73 -15.86 -7.45 8.97
CA LEU A 73 -16.36 -6.43 8.04
C LEU A 73 -17.87 -6.58 7.87
N ASN A 74 -18.59 -5.46 7.76
CA ASN A 74 -19.94 -5.49 7.22
C ASN A 74 -19.90 -5.60 5.67
N VAL A 75 -21.07 -5.70 5.04
CA VAL A 75 -21.19 -5.88 3.58
C VAL A 75 -20.59 -4.69 2.82
N ALA A 76 -20.88 -3.46 3.24
CA ALA A 76 -20.38 -2.25 2.58
C ALA A 76 -18.86 -2.13 2.69
N ASP A 77 -18.30 -2.41 3.87
CA ASP A 77 -16.85 -2.38 4.10
C ASP A 77 -16.13 -3.48 3.32
N THR A 78 -16.78 -4.66 3.17
CA THR A 78 -16.25 -5.74 2.33
C THR A 78 -16.14 -5.30 0.86
N GLU A 79 -17.16 -4.61 0.34
CA GLU A 79 -17.16 -4.09 -1.02
C GLU A 79 -16.09 -3.00 -1.21
N CYS A 80 -16.01 -2.04 -0.28
CA CYS A 80 -14.98 -1.01 -0.29
C CYS A 80 -13.57 -1.60 -0.26
N LEU A 81 -13.34 -2.60 0.60
CA LEU A 81 -12.04 -3.25 0.71
C LEU A 81 -11.70 -4.08 -0.54
N THR A 82 -12.71 -4.69 -1.17
CA THR A 82 -12.56 -5.39 -2.45
C THR A 82 -12.13 -4.42 -3.54
N ARG A 83 -12.80 -3.27 -3.67
CA ARG A 83 -12.44 -2.22 -4.65
C ARG A 83 -11.02 -1.69 -4.40
N MET A 84 -10.63 -1.52 -3.14
CA MET A 84 -9.27 -1.10 -2.79
C MET A 84 -8.22 -2.15 -3.19
N ALA A 85 -8.46 -3.43 -2.93
CA ALA A 85 -7.57 -4.51 -3.34
C ALA A 85 -7.41 -4.57 -4.87
N MET A 86 -8.51 -4.40 -5.62
CA MET A 86 -8.47 -4.34 -7.08
C MET A 86 -7.68 -3.13 -7.59
N ALA A 87 -7.89 -1.95 -7.00
CA ALA A 87 -7.14 -0.75 -7.36
C ALA A 87 -5.63 -0.91 -7.09
N ALA A 88 -5.26 -1.47 -5.93
CA ALA A 88 -3.87 -1.77 -5.60
C ALA A 88 -3.24 -2.77 -6.59
N ALA A 89 -3.98 -3.81 -7.00
CA ALA A 89 -3.54 -4.75 -8.03
C ALA A 89 -3.35 -4.06 -9.39
N GLY A 90 -4.23 -3.11 -9.74
CA GLY A 90 -4.11 -2.27 -10.94
C GLY A 90 -2.82 -1.46 -10.94
N VAL A 91 -2.53 -0.74 -9.84
CA VAL A 91 -1.29 0.02 -9.68
C VAL A 91 -0.05 -0.88 -9.81
N LEU A 92 -0.08 -2.06 -9.20
CA LEU A 92 1.02 -3.02 -9.32
C LEU A 92 1.24 -3.46 -10.77
N SER A 93 0.15 -3.76 -11.50
CA SER A 93 0.18 -4.15 -12.91
C SER A 93 0.75 -3.05 -13.80
N GLU A 94 0.28 -1.81 -13.64
CA GLU A 94 0.77 -0.65 -14.39
C GLU A 94 2.27 -0.38 -14.15
N ARG A 95 2.71 -0.51 -12.89
CA ARG A 95 4.12 -0.35 -12.53
C ARG A 95 4.98 -1.48 -13.11
N ALA A 96 4.50 -2.71 -13.09
CA ALA A 96 5.18 -3.84 -13.70
C ALA A 96 5.32 -3.66 -15.22
N GLY A 97 4.24 -3.22 -15.90
CA GLY A 97 4.27 -2.90 -17.33
C GLY A 97 5.31 -1.82 -17.67
N SER A 98 5.31 -0.72 -16.91
CA SER A 98 6.30 0.35 -17.08
C SER A 98 7.74 -0.15 -16.89
N HIS A 99 7.97 -1.06 -15.94
CA HIS A 99 9.29 -1.67 -15.72
C HIS A 99 9.72 -2.57 -16.88
N ILE A 100 8.80 -3.37 -17.42
CA ILE A 100 9.06 -4.21 -18.61
C ILE A 100 9.46 -3.33 -19.80
N ASP A 101 8.76 -2.23 -20.04
CA ASP A 101 9.06 -1.30 -21.14
C ASP A 101 10.47 -0.71 -21.02
N ILE A 102 10.87 -0.32 -19.80
CA ILE A 102 12.23 0.19 -19.53
C ILE A 102 13.28 -0.88 -19.82
N LEU A 103 13.09 -2.11 -19.32
CA LEU A 103 14.04 -3.21 -19.52
C LEU A 103 14.19 -3.55 -21.01
N ASN A 104 13.09 -3.60 -21.75
CA ASN A 104 13.10 -3.80 -23.20
C ASN A 104 13.86 -2.67 -23.92
N ALA A 105 13.62 -1.42 -23.54
CA ALA A 105 14.30 -0.28 -24.14
C ALA A 105 15.81 -0.27 -23.87
N LEU A 106 16.26 -0.74 -22.71
CA LEU A 106 17.68 -0.92 -22.40
C LEU A 106 18.30 -2.02 -23.25
N HIS A 107 17.64 -3.18 -23.36
CA HIS A 107 18.12 -4.29 -24.18
C HIS A 107 18.32 -3.89 -25.66
N MET A 108 17.37 -3.14 -26.24
CA MET A 108 17.48 -2.66 -27.63
C MET A 108 18.64 -1.68 -27.85
N LYS A 109 19.02 -0.90 -26.82
CA LYS A 109 20.18 0.00 -26.91
C LYS A 109 21.50 -0.76 -26.89
N ASP A 110 21.59 -1.79 -26.05
CA ASP A 110 22.79 -2.62 -25.95
C ASP A 110 23.07 -3.35 -27.27
N GLU A 111 22.03 -3.87 -27.94
CA GLU A 111 22.15 -4.50 -29.27
C GLU A 111 22.62 -3.52 -30.36
N GLN A 112 22.20 -2.25 -30.29
CA GLN A 112 22.65 -1.21 -31.22
C GLN A 112 24.11 -0.80 -30.98
N THR A 113 24.59 -0.83 -29.73
CA THR A 113 26.01 -0.56 -29.44
C THR A 113 26.94 -1.68 -29.85
N LEU A 114 26.48 -2.93 -29.90
CA LEU A 114 27.26 -4.09 -30.33
C LEU A 114 27.31 -4.27 -31.86
N SER A 115 26.43 -3.59 -32.60
CA SER A 115 26.36 -3.64 -34.07
C SER A 115 27.11 -2.50 -34.76
N ASN A 116 27.76 -1.61 -34.01
CA ASN A 116 28.60 -0.50 -34.51
C ASN A 116 30.07 -0.71 -34.13
#